data_AF-Q8LLD2-F1
#
_entry.id   AF-Q8LLD2-F1
#
_cell.length_a   1.000
_cell.length_b   1.000
_cell.length_c   1.000
_cell.angle_alpha   90.00
_cell.angle_beta   90.00
_cell.angle_gamma   90.00
#
_symmetry.space_group_name_H-M   'P 1'
#
loop_
_entity.id
_entity.type
_entity.pdbx_description
1 polymer ?
#
loop_
_entity_poly.entity_id
_entity_poly.type
_entity_poly.pdbx_seq_one_letter_code
_entity_poly.pdbx_strand_id
1 'polypeptide(L)' 'MCPAVPLVARVMPLALGSVVHSFDWVLAGGVKPEEMDMRERMGISLRKYVPLKAIPIPYIINVDL' A
#
# COMPACT_ATOMS: atom_id res chain seq x y z
N MET A 1 17.74 12.44 17.65
CA MET A 1 17.73 11.97 16.24
C MET A 1 17.52 10.47 16.25
N CYS A 2 16.62 9.92 15.41
CA CYS A 2 16.35 8.48 15.40
C CYS A 2 17.47 7.74 14.63
N PRO A 3 18.14 6.74 15.24
CA PRO A 3 19.26 6.05 14.61
C PRO A 3 18.85 5.24 13.37
N ALA A 4 17.57 4.90 13.23
CA ALA A 4 17.04 4.14 12.10
C ALA A 4 16.81 4.97 10.83
N VAL A 5 16.96 6.31 10.87
CA VAL A 5 16.63 7.20 9.73
C VAL A 5 17.33 6.80 8.43
N PRO A 6 18.67 6.56 8.39
CA PRO A 6 19.34 6.14 7.17
C PRO A 6 18.86 4.78 6.62
N LEU A 7 18.44 3.86 7.50
CA LEU A 7 17.91 2.56 7.08
C LEU A 7 16.53 2.71 6.45
N VAL A 8 15.61 3.43 7.12
CA VAL A 8 14.25 3.65 6.64
C VAL A 8 14.24 4.39 5.31
N ALA A 9 15.14 5.35 5.11
CA ALA A 9 15.30 6.08 3.85
C ALA A 9 15.61 5.16 2.65
N ARG A 10 16.19 3.98 2.88
CA ARG A 10 16.45 2.98 1.83
C ARG A 10 15.36 1.93 1.76
N VAL A 11 14.93 1.41 2.90
CA VAL A 11 14.00 0.28 2.96
C VAL A 11 12.58 0.68 2.57
N MET A 12 12.10 1.85 3.01
CA MET A 12 10.71 2.26 2.76
C MET A 12 10.41 2.45 1.26
N PRO A 13 11.23 3.18 0.47
CA PRO A 13 10.98 3.32 -0.96
C PRO A 13 11.11 2.00 -1.71
N LEU A 14 12.05 1.13 -1.33
CA LEU A 14 12.23 -0.18 -1.95
C LEU A 14 11.01 -1.08 -1.70
N ALA A 15 10.58 -1.21 -0.44
CA ALA A 15 9.45 -2.05 -0.08
C ALA A 15 8.15 -1.56 -0.75
N LEU A 16 7.86 -0.26 -0.69
CA LEU A 16 6.67 0.31 -1.31
C LEU A 16 6.75 0.26 -2.84
N GLY A 17 7.90 0.62 -3.41
CA GLY A 17 8.12 0.62 -4.86
C GLY A 17 7.95 -0.77 -5.45
N SER A 18 8.52 -1.82 -4.82
CA SER A 18 8.37 -3.20 -5.29
C SER A 18 6.91 -3.65 -5.29
N VAL A 19 6.15 -3.34 -4.24
CA VAL A 19 4.75 -3.74 -4.10
C VAL A 19 3.84 -2.99 -5.09
N VAL A 20 4.00 -1.66 -5.20
CA VAL A 20 3.17 -0.83 -6.09
C VAL A 20 3.49 -1.08 -7.56
N HIS A 21 4.75 -1.37 -7.90
CA HIS A 21 5.15 -1.59 -9.29
C HIS A 21 4.74 -2.98 -9.82
N SER A 22 4.76 -4.01 -8.97
CA SER A 22 4.60 -5.40 -9.43
C SER A 22 3.16 -5.83 -9.66
N PHE A 23 2.18 -5.07 -9.16
CA PHE A 23 0.78 -5.47 -9.16
C PHE A 23 -0.14 -4.30 -9.48
N ASP A 24 -1.21 -4.59 -10.21
CA ASP A 24 -2.42 -3.80 -10.16
C ASP A 24 -3.20 -4.14 -8.87
N TRP A 25 -4.03 -3.22 -8.40
CA TRP A 25 -4.71 -3.36 -7.12
C TRP A 25 -6.21 -3.14 -7.25
N VAL A 26 -6.98 -4.04 -6.64
CA VAL A 26 -8.43 -3.89 -6.47
C VAL A 26 -8.76 -3.91 -4.99
N LEU A 27 -9.68 -3.03 -4.56
CA LEU A 27 -10.16 -3.01 -3.18
C LEU A 27 -11.04 -4.23 -2.92
N ALA A 28 -10.78 -4.90 -1.80
CA ALA A 28 -11.54 -6.09 -1.42
C ALA A 28 -13.02 -5.73 -1.17
N GLY A 29 -13.93 -6.59 -1.61
CA GLY A 29 -15.38 -6.41 -1.40
C GLY A 29 -16.04 -5.38 -2.32
N GLY A 30 -15.39 -4.95 -3.40
CA GLY A 30 -15.98 -4.02 -4.38
C GLY A 30 -16.12 -2.58 -3.89
N VAL A 31 -15.45 -2.25 -2.77
CA VAL A 31 -15.42 -0.89 -2.20
C VAL A 31 -14.82 0.06 -3.22
N LYS A 32 -15.47 1.20 -3.44
CA LYS A 32 -14.90 2.25 -4.29
C LYS A 32 -13.89 3.10 -3.52
N PRO A 33 -12.88 3.71 -4.18
CA PRO A 33 -11.90 4.54 -3.50
C PRO A 33 -12.51 5.66 -2.64
N GLU A 34 -13.63 6.23 -3.07
CA GLU A 34 -14.31 7.34 -2.39
C GLU A 34 -15.06 6.88 -1.12
N GLU A 35 -15.37 5.59 -1.03
CA GLU A 35 -16.07 4.97 0.11
C GLU A 35 -15.10 4.50 1.20
N MET A 36 -13.80 4.63 0.95
CA MET A 36 -12.76 4.18 1.87
C MET A 36 -12.71 5.05 3.13
N ASP A 37 -12.79 4.42 4.30
CA ASP A 37 -12.61 5.12 5.58
C ASP A 37 -11.17 5.66 5.71
N MET A 38 -11.04 6.98 5.84
CA MET A 38 -9.77 7.70 5.98
C MET A 38 -9.50 8.16 7.41
N ARG A 39 -10.35 7.81 8.38
CA ARG A 39 -10.11 8.11 9.80
C ARG A 39 -8.94 7.28 10.30
N GLU A 40 -8.32 7.78 11.36
CA GLU A 40 -7.12 7.19 11.94
C GLU A 40 -7.38 6.67 13.35
N ARG A 41 -6.62 5.66 13.75
CA ARG A 41 -6.53 5.17 15.12
C ARG A 41 -5.14 5.49 15.66
N MET A 42 -5.09 6.21 16.78
CA MET A 42 -3.86 6.55 17.47
C MET A 42 -3.32 5.36 18.27
N GLY A 43 -2.00 5.19 18.31
CA GLY A 43 -1.28 4.13 19.03
C GLY A 43 0.22 4.38 18.96
N ILE A 44 1.04 3.33 19.08
CA ILE A 44 2.52 3.42 18.90
C ILE A 44 2.88 4.02 17.53
N SER A 45 2.07 3.71 16.52
CA SER A 45 2.11 4.31 15.18
C SER A 45 0.70 4.76 14.79
N LEU A 46 0.58 5.82 14.02
CA LEU A 46 -0.68 6.22 13.38
C LEU A 46 -1.07 5.17 12.32
N ARG A 47 -2.30 4.66 12.38
CA ARG A 47 -2.81 3.66 11.43
C ARG A 47 -4.22 4.03 11.01
N LYS A 48 -4.67 3.54 9.85
CA LYS A 48 -6.08 3.65 9.45
C LYS A 48 -7.00 3.00 10.49
N TYR A 49 -8.14 3.63 10.75
CA TYR A 49 -9.16 3.10 11.66
C TYR A 49 -9.73 1.78 11.14
N VAL A 50 -10.07 1.74 9.84
CA VAL A 50 -10.35 0.52 9.09
C VAL A 50 -9.11 0.17 8.24
N PRO A 51 -8.45 -0.98 8.46
CA PRO A 51 -7.30 -1.38 7.67
C PRO A 51 -7.63 -1.45 6.17
N LEU A 52 -6.71 -0.98 5.33
CA LEU A 52 -6.80 -1.15 3.88
C LEU A 52 -6.71 -2.64 3.53
N LYS A 53 -7.68 -3.13 2.76
CA LYS A 53 -7.67 -4.48 2.19
C LYS A 53 -7.65 -4.36 0.67
N ALA A 54 -6.51 -4.67 0.08
CA ALA A 54 -6.31 -4.64 -1.37
C ALA A 54 -5.83 -6.01 -1.85
N ILE A 55 -6.33 -6.42 -3.01
CA ILE A 55 -6.00 -7.70 -3.65
C ILE A 55 -5.02 -7.39 -4.78
N PRO A 56 -3.79 -7.96 -4.75
CA PRO A 56 -2.83 -7.79 -5.83
C PRO A 56 -3.26 -8.61 -7.04
N ILE A 57 -3.27 -7.98 -8.21
CA ILE A 57 -3.47 -8.62 -9.51
C ILE A 57 -2.13 -8.55 -10.25
N PRO A 58 -1.56 -9.70 -10.67
CA PRO A 58 -0.34 -9.70 -11.47
C PRO A 58 -0.52 -8.79 -12.68
N TYR A 59 0.47 -7.93 -12.95
CA TYR A 59 0.47 -7.14 -14.16
C TYR A 59 0.65 -8.06 -15.37
N ILE A 60 -0.44 -8.35 -16.08
CA ILE A 60 -0.41 -9.14 -17.33
C ILE A 60 -0.18 -8.15 -18.46
N ILE A 61 1.04 -8.12 -18.99
CA ILE A 61 1.28 -7.56 -20.33
C ILE A 61 0.57 -8.51 -21.29
N ASN A 62 -0.53 -8.08 -21.91
CA ASN A 62 -1.04 -8.74 -23.11
C ASN A 62 0.03 -8.54 -24.20
N VAL A 63 0.96 -9.49 -24.31
CA VAL A 63 1.90 -9.58 -25.42
C VAL A 63 1.15 -10.22 -26.59
N ASP A 64 0.13 -9.52 -27.11
CA ASP A 64 -0.56 -9.84 -28.35
C ASP A 64 -1.11 -8.53 -28.94
N LEU A 65 -0.20 -7.71 -29.46
CA LEU A 65 -0.41 -6.76 -30.56
C LEU A 65 0.73 -6.91 -31.55
#